data_AF-A0A939M4V8-F1
#
_entry.id   AF-A0A939M4V8-F1
#
_cell.length_a   1.000
_cell.length_b   1.000
_cell.length_c   1.000
_cell.angle_alpha   90.00
_cell.angle_beta   90.00
_cell.angle_gamma   90.00
#
_symmetry.space_group_name_H-M   'P 1'
#
loop_
_entity.id
_entity.type
_entity.pdbx_description
1 polymer ?
#
loop_
_entity_poly.entity_id
_entity_poly.type
_entity_poly.pdbx_seq_one_letter_code
_entity_poly.pdbx_strand_id
1 'polypeptide(L)'
;MRRELRSLPDKDIEKAVIRALGGEPGFHLGDSLPKDQTVRSWIRALENIERIEDDTDEDYVEYVRQLRAVPVAAVELIVRWHRYDPVKAIKAARVIGGGRWSVEKLREQEKKARASSTSQVFGKQYAHKLGAQVQSWVASQLDPDFKQVDDRQHRRAPADILFARESDPERLTAVLIFGPYTDPAEYSSRESAFLTTVVGLAAYCEQVIAIVPSDEPFYWQWLYDHKLKGANIAFYGVRRWSEDFNPVKIRRPTPPLLGR
;
A
#
# COMPACT_ATOMS: atom_id res chain seq x y z
N MET A 1 -26.61 -11.85 2.24
CA MET A 1 -25.43 -11.83 3.15
C MET A 1 -24.30 -10.89 2.74
N ARG A 2 -23.51 -11.13 1.69
CA ARG A 2 -22.31 -10.31 1.34
C ARG A 2 -22.56 -8.81 1.04
N ARG A 3 -23.77 -8.42 0.63
CA ARG A 3 -24.13 -7.02 0.31
C ARG A 3 -24.84 -6.26 1.43
N GLU A 4 -25.44 -6.97 2.39
CA GLU A 4 -26.31 -6.36 3.41
C GLU A 4 -25.54 -5.94 4.67
N LEU A 5 -24.38 -6.56 4.94
CA LEU A 5 -23.56 -6.22 6.10
C LEU A 5 -22.74 -4.92 5.95
N ARG A 6 -22.53 -4.46 4.70
CA ARG A 6 -21.73 -3.25 4.42
C ARG A 6 -22.51 -1.93 4.61
N SER A 7 -23.84 -1.98 4.75
CA SER A 7 -24.71 -0.80 4.87
C SER A 7 -25.24 -0.58 6.29
N LEU A 8 -24.82 -1.39 7.26
CA LEU A 8 -25.32 -1.34 8.62
C LEU A 8 -24.42 -0.45 9.49
N PRO A 9 -24.98 0.36 10.40
CA PRO A 9 -24.21 1.04 11.44
C PRO A 9 -23.40 0.01 12.25
N ASP A 10 -22.21 0.38 12.75
CA ASP A 10 -21.28 -0.52 13.47
C ASP A 10 -21.96 -1.41 14.54
N LYS A 11 -22.98 -0.89 15.22
CA LYS A 11 -23.74 -1.60 16.28
C LYS A 11 -24.62 -2.73 15.76
N ASP A 12 -25.00 -2.71 14.48
CA ASP A 12 -25.89 -3.69 13.86
C ASP A 12 -25.12 -4.79 13.12
N ILE A 13 -23.88 -4.51 12.69
CA ILE A 13 -22.93 -5.53 12.21
C ILE A 13 -22.61 -6.51 13.35
N GLU A 14 -22.40 -6.00 14.56
CA GLU A 14 -22.14 -6.77 15.77
C GLU A 14 -23.26 -7.78 16.08
N LYS A 15 -24.53 -7.33 16.05
CA LYS A 15 -25.70 -8.21 16.20
C LYS A 15 -25.82 -9.25 15.09
N ALA A 16 -25.51 -8.88 13.85
CA ALA A 16 -25.60 -9.79 12.71
C ALA A 16 -24.52 -10.89 12.75
N VAL A 17 -23.31 -10.55 13.19
CA VAL A 17 -22.20 -11.51 13.40
C VAL A 17 -22.50 -12.43 14.59
N ILE A 18 -23.01 -11.90 15.71
CA ILE A 18 -23.42 -12.70 16.87
C ILE A 18 -24.51 -13.71 16.51
N ARG A 19 -25.49 -13.30 15.68
CA ARG A 19 -26.58 -14.18 15.22
C ARG A 19 -26.10 -15.26 14.25
N ALA A 20 -25.11 -14.96 13.42
CA ALA A 20 -24.52 -15.92 12.49
C ALA A 20 -23.66 -16.97 13.21
N LEU A 21 -22.90 -16.56 14.24
CA LEU A 21 -22.02 -17.45 15.00
C LEU A 21 -22.76 -18.30 16.04
N GLY A 22 -23.91 -17.85 16.55
CA GLY A 22 -24.73 -18.60 17.51
C GLY A 22 -25.62 -19.70 16.90
N GLY A 23 -25.67 -19.83 15.56
CA GLY A 23 -26.50 -20.81 14.85
C GLY A 23 -25.76 -22.04 14.32
N GLU A 24 -24.43 -22.09 14.40
CA GLU A 24 -23.61 -23.19 13.90
C GLU A 24 -23.54 -24.34 14.93
N PRO A 25 -23.96 -25.57 14.58
CA PRO A 25 -23.88 -26.69 15.50
C PRO A 25 -22.41 -27.04 15.80
N GLY A 26 -21.98 -26.75 17.04
CA GLY A 26 -20.63 -27.01 17.53
C GLY A 26 -19.90 -25.77 18.11
N PHE A 27 -20.46 -24.57 17.96
CA PHE A 27 -19.87 -23.34 18.50
C PHE A 27 -20.46 -22.99 19.87
N HIS A 28 -19.86 -23.50 20.95
CA HIS A 28 -20.23 -23.11 22.32
C HIS A 28 -19.61 -21.75 22.68
N LEU A 29 -20.36 -20.68 22.48
CA LEU A 29 -20.11 -19.42 23.19
C LEU A 29 -20.36 -19.68 24.68
N GLY A 30 -19.30 -19.78 25.49
CA GLY A 30 -19.44 -19.78 26.95
C GLY A 30 -20.20 -18.54 27.42
N ASP A 31 -20.76 -18.59 28.64
CA ASP A 31 -21.74 -17.66 29.22
C ASP A 31 -21.37 -16.15 29.28
N SER A 32 -20.23 -15.74 28.71
CA SER A 32 -19.85 -14.34 28.56
C SER A 32 -19.54 -14.03 27.10
N LEU A 33 -20.28 -13.07 26.53
CA LEU A 33 -19.95 -12.49 25.22
C LEU A 33 -18.47 -12.06 25.19
N PRO A 34 -17.75 -12.30 24.06
CA PRO A 34 -16.37 -11.84 23.93
C PRO A 34 -16.30 -10.32 24.11
N LYS A 35 -15.29 -9.83 24.82
CA LYS A 35 -15.04 -8.39 24.96
C LYS A 35 -14.90 -7.75 23.56
N ASP A 36 -15.40 -6.53 23.37
CA ASP A 36 -15.35 -5.78 22.10
C ASP A 36 -13.96 -5.77 21.46
N GLN A 37 -12.91 -5.65 22.30
CA GLN A 37 -11.52 -5.67 21.84
C GLN A 37 -11.15 -7.00 21.16
N THR A 38 -11.64 -8.12 21.68
CA THR A 38 -11.43 -9.45 21.11
C THR A 38 -12.11 -9.58 19.75
N VAL A 39 -13.35 -9.12 19.63
CA VAL A 39 -14.10 -9.13 18.37
C VAL A 39 -13.41 -8.28 17.31
N ARG A 40 -12.96 -7.07 17.67
CA ARG A 40 -12.20 -6.19 16.76
C ARG A 40 -10.88 -6.82 16.32
N SER A 41 -10.15 -7.45 17.24
CA SER A 41 -8.93 -8.18 16.90
C SER A 41 -9.20 -9.34 15.93
N TRP A 42 -10.32 -10.05 16.07
CA TRP A 42 -10.70 -11.13 15.16
C TRP A 42 -11.08 -10.62 13.78
N ILE A 43 -11.89 -9.56 13.70
CA ILE A 43 -12.23 -8.90 12.42
C ILE A 43 -10.95 -8.46 11.70
N ARG A 44 -10.06 -7.77 12.42
CA ARG A 44 -8.79 -7.32 11.85
C ARG A 44 -7.90 -8.47 11.40
N ALA A 45 -7.89 -9.60 12.11
CA ALA A 45 -7.15 -10.78 11.71
C ALA A 45 -7.70 -11.37 10.40
N LEU A 46 -9.03 -11.46 10.27
CA LEU A 46 -9.69 -11.95 9.05
C LEU A 46 -9.44 -11.04 7.85
N GLU A 47 -9.59 -9.72 8.01
CA GLU A 47 -9.27 -8.75 6.95
C GLU A 47 -7.82 -8.88 6.47
N ASN A 48 -6.88 -9.13 7.40
CA ASN A 48 -5.49 -9.33 7.04
C ASN A 48 -5.22 -10.68 6.39
N ILE A 49 -5.95 -11.74 6.73
CA ILE A 49 -5.87 -13.03 6.05
C ILE A 49 -6.35 -12.85 4.60
N GLU A 50 -7.51 -12.22 4.40
CA GLU A 50 -8.03 -11.91 3.06
C GLU A 50 -7.02 -11.13 2.23
N ARG A 51 -6.40 -10.11 2.82
CA ARG A 51 -5.33 -9.34 2.15
C ARG A 51 -4.13 -10.22 1.74
N ILE A 52 -3.72 -11.17 2.57
CA ILE A 52 -2.62 -12.08 2.21
C ILE A 52 -3.07 -13.07 1.14
N GLU A 53 -4.33 -13.51 1.15
CA GLU A 53 -4.89 -14.38 0.11
C GLU A 53 -4.84 -13.70 -1.26
N ASP A 54 -5.23 -12.42 -1.35
CA ASP A 54 -5.16 -11.63 -2.58
C ASP A 54 -3.71 -11.42 -3.08
N ASP A 55 -2.74 -11.33 -2.16
CA ASP A 55 -1.32 -11.16 -2.46
C ASP A 55 -0.60 -12.48 -2.82
N THR A 56 -1.25 -13.64 -2.66
CA THR A 56 -0.62 -14.97 -2.74
C THR A 56 -1.02 -15.72 -4.02
N ASP A 57 -0.05 -16.35 -4.70
CA ASP A 57 -0.31 -17.19 -5.88
C ASP A 57 -1.28 -18.35 -5.55
N GLU A 58 -2.11 -18.76 -6.51
CA GLU A 58 -3.16 -19.79 -6.35
C GLU A 58 -2.63 -21.08 -5.70
N ASP A 59 -1.40 -21.48 -6.04
CA ASP A 59 -0.72 -22.67 -5.50
C ASP A 59 -0.50 -22.64 -3.97
N TYR A 60 -0.54 -21.46 -3.36
CA TYR A 60 -0.23 -21.23 -1.94
C TYR A 60 -1.39 -20.63 -1.14
N VAL A 61 -2.47 -20.19 -1.80
CA VAL A 61 -3.66 -19.58 -1.16
C VAL A 61 -4.24 -20.49 -0.08
N GLU A 62 -4.25 -21.80 -0.28
CA GLU A 62 -4.79 -22.75 0.70
C GLU A 62 -4.04 -22.73 2.04
N TYR A 63 -2.74 -22.43 2.04
CA TYR A 63 -1.97 -22.27 3.29
C TYR A 63 -2.34 -21.01 4.05
N VAL A 64 -2.74 -19.97 3.33
CA VAL A 64 -3.21 -18.71 3.93
C VAL A 64 -4.61 -18.90 4.51
N ARG A 65 -5.48 -19.64 3.80
CA ARG A 65 -6.84 -19.98 4.29
C ARG A 65 -6.82 -20.73 5.62
N GLN A 66 -5.84 -21.61 5.82
CA GLN A 66 -5.64 -22.35 7.06
C GLN A 66 -5.37 -21.43 8.27
N LEU A 67 -4.94 -20.18 8.06
CA LEU A 67 -4.78 -19.21 9.14
C LEU A 67 -6.11 -18.85 9.82
N ARG A 68 -7.26 -19.10 9.19
CA ARG A 68 -8.57 -18.89 9.84
C ARG A 68 -8.78 -19.82 11.04
N ALA A 69 -8.06 -20.94 11.09
CA ALA A 69 -8.14 -21.92 12.19
C ALA A 69 -7.04 -21.76 13.24
N VAL A 70 -6.09 -20.82 13.08
CA VAL A 70 -5.01 -20.61 14.03
C VAL A 70 -5.32 -19.47 15.02
N PRO A 71 -4.65 -19.40 16.18
CA PRO A 71 -4.85 -18.30 17.13
C PRO A 71 -4.57 -16.94 16.50
N VAL A 72 -5.34 -15.91 16.87
CA VAL A 72 -5.19 -14.54 16.33
C VAL A 72 -3.77 -13.99 16.48
N ALA A 73 -3.09 -14.29 17.58
CA ALA A 73 -1.69 -13.90 17.78
C ALA A 73 -0.75 -14.49 16.72
N ALA A 74 -1.01 -15.72 16.24
CA ALA A 74 -0.26 -16.31 15.14
C ALA A 74 -0.55 -15.59 13.82
N VAL A 75 -1.82 -15.25 13.56
CA VAL A 75 -2.21 -14.45 12.38
C VAL A 75 -1.49 -13.11 12.40
N GLU A 76 -1.51 -12.37 13.51
CA GLU A 76 -0.82 -11.09 13.64
C GLU A 76 0.69 -11.19 13.40
N LEU A 77 1.33 -12.27 13.88
CA LEU A 77 2.74 -12.56 13.62
C LEU A 77 3.01 -12.84 12.15
N ILE A 78 2.19 -13.66 11.49
CA ILE A 78 2.32 -13.96 10.06
C ILE A 78 2.10 -12.70 9.24
N VAL A 79 1.11 -11.88 9.56
CA VAL A 79 0.83 -10.61 8.88
C VAL A 79 2.01 -9.66 9.01
N ARG A 80 2.56 -9.53 10.22
CA ARG A 80 3.75 -8.71 10.45
C ARG A 80 4.95 -9.21 9.66
N TRP A 81 5.17 -10.52 9.64
CA TRP A 81 6.26 -11.15 8.88
C TRP A 81 6.06 -10.96 7.37
N HIS A 82 4.83 -11.13 6.88
CA HIS A 82 4.47 -10.98 5.48
C HIS A 82 4.77 -9.58 4.94
N ARG A 83 4.70 -8.54 5.79
CA ARG A 83 5.05 -7.15 5.41
C ARG A 83 6.50 -7.00 4.93
N TYR A 84 7.43 -7.86 5.35
CA TYR A 84 8.86 -7.73 5.01
C TYR A 84 9.49 -8.99 4.40
N ASP A 85 8.87 -10.17 4.52
CA ASP A 85 9.33 -11.42 3.91
C ASP A 85 8.13 -12.32 3.58
N PRO A 86 7.37 -12.02 2.50
CA PRO A 86 6.12 -12.71 2.17
C PRO A 86 6.36 -14.20 1.88
N VAL A 87 7.46 -14.53 1.21
CA VAL A 87 7.80 -15.93 0.88
C VAL A 87 8.01 -16.76 2.14
N LYS A 88 8.78 -16.27 3.13
CA LYS A 88 8.95 -17.01 4.38
C LYS A 88 7.72 -16.95 5.27
N ALA A 89 6.95 -15.87 5.22
CA ALA A 89 5.68 -15.76 5.95
C ALA A 89 4.65 -16.77 5.46
N ILE A 90 4.49 -16.98 4.15
CA ILE A 90 3.60 -18.00 3.57
C ILE A 90 4.07 -19.41 3.96
N LYS A 91 5.39 -19.67 3.94
CA LYS A 91 5.94 -20.94 4.43
C LYS A 91 5.66 -21.14 5.92
N ALA A 92 5.77 -20.09 6.73
CA ALA A 92 5.44 -20.14 8.15
C ALA A 92 3.94 -20.35 8.38
N ALA A 93 3.08 -19.74 7.56
CA ALA A 93 1.62 -19.92 7.57
C ALA A 93 1.24 -21.38 7.36
N ARG A 94 1.85 -22.05 6.38
CA ARG A 94 1.69 -23.49 6.15
C ARG A 94 2.06 -24.32 7.38
N VAL A 95 3.18 -23.99 8.03
CA VAL A 95 3.70 -24.81 9.14
C VAL A 95 2.84 -24.64 10.40
N ILE A 96 2.37 -23.42 10.68
CA ILE A 96 1.47 -23.18 11.82
C ILE A 96 0.03 -23.63 11.54
N GLY A 97 -0.48 -23.46 10.31
CA GLY A 97 -1.79 -23.97 9.89
C GLY A 97 -1.84 -25.50 9.94
N GLY A 98 -0.73 -26.17 9.65
CA GLY A 98 -0.57 -27.62 9.85
C GLY A 98 -0.30 -28.04 11.30
N GLY A 99 -0.40 -27.14 12.29
CA GLY A 99 -0.26 -27.45 13.73
C GLY A 99 1.15 -27.81 14.20
N ARG A 100 2.18 -27.64 13.36
CA ARG A 100 3.56 -28.08 13.68
C ARG A 100 4.34 -27.08 14.51
N TRP A 101 3.96 -25.81 14.46
CA TRP A 101 4.56 -24.74 15.26
C TRP A 101 3.57 -24.20 16.27
N SER A 102 4.05 -23.95 17.49
CA SER A 102 3.36 -23.09 18.45
C SER A 102 3.53 -21.62 18.07
N VAL A 103 2.68 -20.74 18.61
CA VAL A 103 2.81 -19.28 18.46
C VAL A 103 4.18 -18.79 18.94
N GLU A 104 4.70 -19.37 20.03
CA GLU A 104 6.03 -19.02 20.55
C GLU A 104 7.13 -19.41 19.57
N LYS A 105 7.01 -20.59 18.94
CA LYS A 105 7.96 -21.02 17.93
C LYS A 105 7.92 -20.12 16.69
N LEU A 106 6.72 -19.70 16.29
CA LEU A 106 6.54 -18.75 15.20
C LEU A 106 7.23 -17.40 15.51
N ARG A 107 7.08 -16.90 16.74
CA ARG A 107 7.73 -15.65 17.20
C ARG A 107 9.26 -15.73 17.15
N GLU A 108 9.84 -16.85 17.55
CA GLU A 108 11.30 -17.08 17.44
C GLU A 108 11.77 -17.01 15.98
N GLN A 109 11.04 -17.66 15.07
CA GLN A 109 11.42 -17.70 13.65
C GLN A 109 11.26 -16.33 12.98
N GLU A 110 10.20 -15.59 13.31
CA GLU A 110 10.00 -14.22 12.84
C GLU A 110 11.15 -13.30 13.31
N LYS A 111 11.56 -13.42 14.58
CA LYS A 111 12.70 -12.68 15.14
C LYS A 111 14.02 -13.03 14.46
N LYS A 112 14.27 -14.32 14.18
CA LYS A 112 15.46 -14.76 13.43
C LYS A 112 15.45 -14.25 12.00
N ALA A 113 14.31 -14.32 11.31
CA ALA A 113 14.15 -13.79 9.97
C ALA A 113 14.47 -12.30 9.94
N ARG A 114 13.96 -11.54 10.91
CA ARG A 114 14.23 -10.10 11.06
C ARG A 114 15.70 -9.77 11.34
N ALA A 115 16.38 -10.58 12.15
CA ALA A 115 17.81 -10.40 12.43
C ALA A 115 18.68 -10.73 11.20
N SER A 116 18.24 -11.67 10.36
CA SER A 116 18.94 -12.07 9.13
C SER A 116 18.63 -11.19 7.91
N SER A 117 17.55 -10.39 7.96
CA SER A 117 17.20 -9.44 6.91
C SER A 117 17.99 -8.14 7.12
N THR A 118 19.27 -8.13 6.75
CA THR A 118 20.13 -6.93 6.82
C THR A 118 19.77 -5.84 5.80
N SER A 119 18.76 -6.08 4.97
CA SER A 119 18.17 -5.07 4.11
C SER A 119 16.71 -4.93 4.51
N GLN A 120 16.30 -3.73 4.90
CA GLN A 120 14.91 -3.28 4.82
C GLN A 120 14.45 -3.41 3.36
N VAL A 121 14.12 -4.62 2.91
CA VAL A 121 13.48 -4.85 1.62
C VAL A 121 11.99 -4.67 1.85
N PHE A 122 11.60 -3.44 2.15
CA PHE A 122 10.20 -3.02 2.21
C PHE A 122 9.75 -2.61 0.80
N GLY A 123 8.52 -2.95 0.42
CA GLY A 123 7.82 -2.37 -0.74
C GLY A 123 8.28 -2.75 -2.14
N LYS A 124 9.48 -3.33 -2.33
CA LYS A 124 10.07 -3.54 -3.66
C LYS A 124 9.26 -4.43 -4.61
N GLN A 125 8.46 -5.40 -4.13
CA GLN A 125 7.73 -6.28 -5.07
C GLN A 125 6.53 -5.61 -5.75
N TYR A 126 5.82 -4.70 -5.06
CA TYR A 126 4.74 -3.93 -5.68
C TYR A 126 5.25 -2.63 -6.30
N ALA A 127 6.26 -1.97 -5.70
CA ALA A 127 6.92 -0.81 -6.29
C ALA A 127 7.70 -1.15 -7.57
N HIS A 128 8.24 -2.36 -7.72
CA HIS A 128 8.89 -2.79 -8.98
C HIS A 128 7.86 -3.19 -10.05
N LYS A 129 6.72 -3.79 -9.68
CA LYS A 129 5.60 -4.03 -10.61
C LYS A 129 5.00 -2.71 -11.09
N LEU A 130 4.70 -1.79 -10.15
CA LEU A 130 4.20 -0.46 -10.45
C LEU A 130 5.25 0.37 -11.19
N GLY A 131 6.53 0.25 -10.83
CA GLY A 131 7.64 0.99 -11.44
C GLY A 131 7.76 0.72 -12.93
N ALA A 132 7.69 -0.54 -13.37
CA ALA A 132 7.73 -0.87 -14.80
C ALA A 132 6.49 -0.35 -15.56
N GLN A 133 5.30 -0.44 -14.94
CA GLN A 133 4.06 0.08 -15.52
C GLN A 133 4.06 1.61 -15.60
N VAL A 134 4.43 2.29 -14.51
CA VAL A 134 4.59 3.75 -14.43
C VAL A 134 5.63 4.21 -15.43
N GLN A 135 6.78 3.53 -15.52
CA GLN A 135 7.84 3.86 -16.47
C GLN A 135 7.33 3.79 -17.91
N SER A 136 6.73 2.66 -18.30
CA SER A 136 6.20 2.47 -19.65
C SER A 136 5.11 3.48 -19.98
N TRP A 137 4.21 3.73 -19.02
CA TRP A 137 3.16 4.73 -19.17
C TRP A 137 3.73 6.14 -19.29
N VAL A 138 4.63 6.59 -18.40
CA VAL A 138 5.24 7.92 -18.46
C VAL A 138 5.99 8.10 -19.79
N ALA A 139 6.76 7.09 -20.21
CA ALA A 139 7.44 7.13 -21.50
C ALA A 139 6.47 7.33 -22.68
N SER A 140 5.23 6.82 -22.59
CA SER A 140 4.18 7.06 -23.60
C SER A 140 3.56 8.47 -23.54
N GLN A 141 3.71 9.19 -22.43
CA GLN A 141 3.14 10.53 -22.23
C GLN A 141 4.14 11.65 -22.55
N LEU A 142 5.43 11.34 -22.56
CA LEU A 142 6.50 12.28 -22.85
C LEU A 142 6.79 12.36 -24.34
N ASP A 143 7.46 13.45 -24.74
CA ASP A 143 8.01 13.58 -26.08
C ASP A 143 9.02 12.44 -26.36
N PRO A 144 9.04 11.84 -27.56
CA PRO A 144 10.00 10.79 -27.93
C PRO A 144 11.48 11.14 -27.71
N ASP A 145 11.81 12.43 -27.64
CA ASP A 145 13.13 12.97 -27.32
C ASP A 145 13.54 12.74 -25.85
N PHE A 146 12.60 12.41 -24.95
CA PHE A 146 12.94 12.00 -23.58
C PHE A 146 13.36 10.54 -23.53
N LYS A 147 14.57 10.29 -23.02
CA LYS A 147 15.10 8.96 -22.73
C LYS A 147 15.22 8.74 -21.24
N GLN A 148 14.94 7.52 -20.80
CA GLN A 148 15.16 7.15 -19.42
C GLN A 148 16.66 7.20 -19.11
N VAL A 149 17.00 7.78 -17.97
CA VAL A 149 18.36 7.81 -17.47
C VAL A 149 18.59 6.59 -16.58
N ASP A 150 19.73 5.90 -16.75
CA ASP A 150 20.12 4.81 -15.85
C ASP A 150 20.43 5.38 -14.46
N ASP A 151 19.70 4.91 -13.43
CA ASP A 151 19.86 5.23 -12.02
C ASP A 151 21.32 5.18 -11.53
N ARG A 152 22.15 4.33 -12.17
CA ARG A 152 23.57 4.21 -11.80
C ARG A 152 24.38 5.48 -12.09
N GLN A 153 23.98 6.30 -13.06
CA GLN A 153 24.66 7.54 -13.42
C GLN A 153 24.17 8.73 -12.61
N HIS A 154 22.92 8.70 -12.12
CA HIS A 154 22.26 9.83 -11.45
C HIS A 154 21.91 9.54 -9.99
N ARG A 155 22.80 8.84 -9.26
CA ARG A 155 22.71 8.42 -7.84
C ARG A 155 22.37 9.53 -6.81
N ARG A 156 22.13 10.77 -7.24
CA ARG A 156 21.83 11.95 -6.41
C ARG A 156 20.42 12.51 -6.62
N ALA A 157 19.66 12.11 -7.64
CA ALA A 157 18.31 12.60 -7.83
C ALA A 157 17.36 11.91 -6.83
N PRO A 158 16.62 12.64 -5.99
CA PRO A 158 15.63 12.05 -5.09
C PRO A 158 14.34 11.74 -5.86
N ALA A 159 14.44 11.00 -6.98
CA ALA A 159 13.34 10.61 -7.85
C ALA A 159 13.34 9.09 -8.03
N ASP A 160 12.16 8.50 -8.23
CA ASP A 160 12.01 7.06 -8.44
C ASP A 160 12.34 6.67 -9.90
N ILE A 161 12.04 7.56 -10.86
CA ILE A 161 12.39 7.41 -12.27
C ILE A 161 12.80 8.78 -12.81
N LEU A 162 13.85 8.82 -13.64
CA LEU A 162 14.33 10.04 -14.26
C LEU A 162 14.39 9.88 -15.79
N PHE A 163 13.91 10.89 -16.49
CA PHE A 163 14.04 11.03 -17.94
C PHE A 163 14.83 12.31 -18.24
N ALA A 164 15.71 12.24 -19.23
CA ALA A 164 16.43 13.40 -19.77
C ALA A 164 16.10 13.54 -21.25
N ARG A 165 16.02 14.77 -21.74
CA ARG A 165 15.88 15.03 -23.16
C ARG A 165 17.20 14.74 -23.87
N GLU A 166 17.16 14.02 -24.99
CA GLU A 166 18.36 13.65 -25.76
C GLU A 166 19.00 14.88 -26.40
N SER A 167 18.18 15.84 -26.87
CA SER A 167 18.66 17.12 -27.40
C SER A 167 19.21 18.11 -26.36
N ASP A 168 18.78 18.01 -25.09
CA ASP A 168 19.24 18.86 -23.98
C ASP A 168 19.23 18.07 -22.66
N PRO A 169 20.35 17.41 -22.29
CA PRO A 169 20.41 16.57 -21.10
C PRO A 169 20.16 17.30 -19.77
N GLU A 170 20.20 18.63 -19.72
CA GLU A 170 19.86 19.41 -18.53
C GLU A 170 18.34 19.47 -18.31
N ARG A 171 17.54 19.17 -19.35
CA ARG A 171 16.08 19.10 -19.28
C ARG A 171 15.62 17.76 -18.74
N LEU A 172 15.39 17.75 -17.43
CA LEU A 172 14.98 16.56 -16.70
C LEU A 172 13.47 16.52 -16.48
N THR A 173 12.88 15.34 -16.67
CA THR A 173 11.56 15.00 -16.14
C THR A 173 11.72 13.96 -15.03
N ALA A 174 11.28 14.31 -13.83
CA ALA A 174 11.33 13.41 -12.68
C ALA A 174 9.97 12.77 -12.42
N VAL A 175 9.97 11.50 -12.07
CA VAL A 175 8.79 10.77 -11.62
C VAL A 175 8.99 10.38 -10.17
N LEU A 176 7.99 10.66 -9.36
CA LEU A 176 7.90 10.28 -7.96
C LEU A 176 6.67 9.40 -7.75
N ILE A 177 6.85 8.29 -7.05
CA ILE A 177 5.79 7.33 -6.74
C ILE A 177 5.56 7.35 -5.23
N PHE A 178 4.39 7.84 -4.82
CA PHE A 178 4.01 7.85 -3.41
C PHE A 178 3.47 6.48 -3.00
N GLY A 179 4.38 5.58 -2.64
CA GLY A 179 4.07 4.21 -2.26
C GLY A 179 4.18 3.22 -3.43
N PRO A 180 3.38 2.14 -3.47
CA PRO A 180 2.34 1.81 -2.51
C PRO A 180 2.90 1.28 -1.19
N TYR A 181 2.42 1.86 -0.08
CA TYR A 181 2.71 1.37 1.27
C TYR A 181 1.66 0.34 1.72
N THR A 182 2.12 -0.69 2.42
CA THR A 182 1.25 -1.71 3.00
C THR A 182 0.40 -1.13 4.14
N ASP A 183 0.96 -0.19 4.91
CA ASP A 183 0.28 0.44 6.04
C ASP A 183 -0.34 1.80 5.64
N PRO A 184 -1.66 2.00 5.81
CA PRO A 184 -2.27 3.31 5.59
C PRO A 184 -1.59 4.46 6.36
N ALA A 185 -1.09 4.20 7.58
CA ALA A 185 -0.46 5.24 8.40
C ALA A 185 0.89 5.74 7.83
N GLU A 186 1.54 4.94 6.97
CA GLU A 186 2.77 5.37 6.29
C GLU A 186 2.52 6.49 5.27
N TYR A 187 1.32 6.55 4.68
CA TYR A 187 0.97 7.66 3.81
C TYR A 187 0.92 8.96 4.60
N SER A 188 0.12 9.03 5.67
CA SER A 188 -0.02 10.26 6.48
C SER A 188 1.31 10.74 7.08
N SER A 189 2.15 9.81 7.55
CA SER A 189 3.44 10.17 8.16
C SER A 189 4.52 10.61 7.17
N ARG A 190 4.42 10.23 5.88
CA ARG A 190 5.41 10.55 4.84
C ARG A 190 4.94 11.59 3.85
N GLU A 191 3.68 11.98 3.91
CA GLU A 191 3.03 12.88 2.97
C GLU A 191 3.74 14.24 2.83
N SER A 192 4.01 14.92 3.94
CA SER A 192 4.69 16.21 3.92
C SER A 192 6.11 16.11 3.35
N ALA A 193 6.83 15.02 3.66
CA ALA A 193 8.16 14.77 3.11
C ALA A 193 8.09 14.52 1.60
N PHE A 194 7.14 13.70 1.14
CA PHE A 194 6.91 13.46 -0.28
C PHE A 194 6.62 14.75 -1.05
N LEU A 195 5.67 15.56 -0.58
CA LEU A 195 5.29 16.82 -1.22
C LEU A 195 6.43 17.83 -1.23
N THR A 196 7.24 17.88 -0.17
CA THR A 196 8.46 18.70 -0.13
C THR A 196 9.46 18.26 -1.20
N THR A 197 9.64 16.96 -1.41
CA THR A 197 10.49 16.42 -2.49
C THR A 197 9.94 16.79 -3.86
N VAL A 198 8.64 16.60 -4.10
CA VAL A 198 7.98 17.00 -5.37
C VAL A 198 8.28 18.47 -5.70
N VAL A 199 8.18 19.35 -4.71
CA VAL A 199 8.44 20.79 -4.87
C VAL A 199 9.92 21.08 -5.10
N GLY A 200 10.80 20.40 -4.36
CA GLY A 200 12.25 20.53 -4.56
C GLY A 200 12.67 20.11 -5.97
N LEU A 201 12.13 18.99 -6.48
CA LEU A 201 12.33 18.54 -7.85
C LEU A 201 11.80 19.56 -8.86
N ALA A 202 10.64 20.16 -8.59
CA ALA A 202 10.02 21.14 -9.46
C ALA A 202 10.84 22.43 -9.60
N ALA A 203 11.81 22.70 -8.72
CA ALA A 203 12.70 23.84 -8.86
C ALA A 203 13.79 23.66 -9.93
N TYR A 204 14.11 22.41 -10.32
CA TYR A 204 15.21 22.13 -11.26
C TYR A 204 14.80 21.24 -12.45
N CYS A 205 13.73 20.45 -12.32
CA CYS A 205 13.20 19.65 -13.43
C CYS A 205 12.28 20.48 -14.32
N GLU A 206 12.29 20.20 -15.62
CA GLU A 206 11.31 20.74 -16.56
C GLU A 206 9.89 20.31 -16.19
N GLN A 207 9.75 19.06 -15.73
CA GLN A 207 8.48 18.50 -15.30
C GLN A 207 8.67 17.52 -14.14
N VAL A 208 7.71 17.52 -13.20
CA VAL A 208 7.61 16.52 -12.14
C VAL A 208 6.27 15.82 -12.24
N ILE A 209 6.30 14.50 -12.39
CA ILE A 209 5.13 13.63 -12.41
C ILE A 209 5.06 12.91 -11.06
N ALA A 210 4.03 13.20 -10.27
CA ALA A 210 3.81 12.60 -8.97
C ALA A 210 2.63 11.61 -9.05
N ILE A 211 2.93 10.32 -8.86
CA ILE A 211 1.94 9.25 -8.77
C ILE A 211 1.52 9.11 -7.30
N VAL A 212 0.22 9.21 -7.02
CA VAL A 212 -0.33 9.30 -5.66
C VAL A 212 -1.49 8.31 -5.46
N PRO A 213 -1.78 7.86 -4.22
CA PRO A 213 -2.73 6.78 -3.95
C PRO A 213 -4.23 7.18 -4.04
N SER A 214 -4.54 8.44 -4.30
CA SER A 214 -5.91 8.95 -4.46
C SER A 214 -6.00 9.96 -5.61
N ASP A 215 -7.19 10.11 -6.18
CA ASP A 215 -7.53 11.11 -7.19
C ASP A 215 -8.06 12.43 -6.59
N GLU A 216 -7.96 12.58 -5.27
CA GLU A 216 -8.44 13.75 -4.55
C GLU A 216 -7.56 14.99 -4.80
N PRO A 217 -8.15 16.19 -4.84
CA PRO A 217 -7.42 17.44 -5.10
C PRO A 217 -6.53 17.89 -3.93
N PHE A 218 -6.47 17.12 -2.85
CA PHE A 218 -5.73 17.42 -1.63
C PHE A 218 -4.27 17.85 -1.88
N TYR A 219 -3.55 17.15 -2.77
CA TYR A 219 -2.14 17.47 -3.07
C TYR A 219 -1.97 18.87 -3.67
N TRP A 220 -2.96 19.32 -4.47
CA TRP A 220 -2.98 20.69 -4.99
C TRP A 220 -3.32 21.70 -3.89
N GLN A 221 -4.21 21.36 -2.97
CA GLN A 221 -4.53 22.21 -1.82
C GLN A 221 -3.30 22.43 -0.94
N TRP A 222 -2.54 21.37 -0.66
CA TRP A 222 -1.30 21.48 0.11
C TRP A 222 -0.31 22.45 -0.55
N LEU A 223 -0.11 22.38 -1.87
CA LEU A 223 0.73 23.34 -2.58
C LEU A 223 0.21 24.78 -2.46
N TYR A 224 -1.11 24.95 -2.58
CA TYR A 224 -1.75 26.26 -2.46
C TYR A 224 -1.55 26.88 -1.07
N ASP A 225 -1.78 26.10 -0.01
CA ASP A 225 -1.64 26.54 1.39
C ASP A 225 -0.20 26.98 1.70
N HIS A 226 0.78 26.37 1.03
CA HIS A 226 2.19 26.69 1.15
C HIS A 226 2.68 27.75 0.14
N LYS A 227 1.76 28.38 -0.62
CA LYS A 227 2.04 29.41 -1.64
C LYS A 227 2.95 28.94 -2.78
N LEU A 228 2.89 27.66 -3.12
CA LEU A 228 3.69 27.05 -4.17
C LEU A 228 2.90 27.00 -5.48
N LYS A 229 3.48 27.54 -6.55
CA LYS A 229 2.80 27.66 -7.84
C LYS A 229 2.67 26.33 -8.58
N GLY A 230 3.53 25.35 -8.31
CA GLY A 230 3.49 23.99 -8.90
C GLY A 230 3.25 23.94 -10.41
N ALA A 231 3.81 24.88 -11.17
CA ALA A 231 3.47 25.08 -12.59
C ALA A 231 3.89 23.91 -13.49
N ASN A 232 4.94 23.20 -13.09
CA ASN A 232 5.53 22.04 -13.75
C ASN A 232 5.27 20.71 -13.01
N ILE A 233 4.36 20.71 -12.02
CA ILE A 233 3.98 19.51 -11.29
C ILE A 233 2.69 18.95 -11.90
N ALA A 234 2.64 17.64 -12.10
CA ALA A 234 1.43 16.93 -12.47
C ALA A 234 1.18 15.76 -11.51
N PHE A 235 0.04 15.77 -10.82
CA PHE A 235 -0.39 14.66 -9.98
C PHE A 235 -1.28 13.69 -10.74
N TYR A 236 -1.03 12.40 -10.56
CA TYR A 236 -1.84 11.32 -11.10
C TYR A 236 -2.24 10.36 -9.98
N GLY A 237 -3.54 10.25 -9.74
CA GLY A 237 -4.12 9.34 -8.79
C GLY A 237 -4.17 7.93 -9.34
N VAL A 238 -3.61 6.97 -8.62
CA VAL A 238 -3.74 5.54 -8.87
C VAL A 238 -4.43 4.95 -7.67
N ARG A 239 -5.61 4.37 -7.90
CA ARG A 239 -6.37 3.75 -6.80
C ARG A 239 -5.54 2.61 -6.22
N ARG A 240 -5.29 2.71 -4.92
CA ARG A 240 -4.50 1.76 -4.12
C ARG A 240 -4.88 0.28 -4.29
N TRP A 241 -6.11 0.00 -4.71
CA TRP A 241 -6.71 -1.34 -4.83
C TRP A 241 -7.14 -1.69 -6.26
N SER A 242 -6.65 -0.97 -7.26
CA SER A 242 -6.94 -1.28 -8.66
C SER A 242 -6.04 -2.43 -9.14
N GLU A 243 -6.63 -3.46 -9.74
CA GLU A 243 -5.88 -4.54 -10.41
C GLU A 243 -5.06 -4.00 -11.60
N ASP A 244 -5.56 -2.92 -12.23
CA ASP A 244 -4.92 -2.25 -13.35
C ASP A 244 -4.28 -0.92 -12.98
N PHE A 245 -3.09 -0.65 -13.53
CA PHE A 245 -2.48 0.68 -13.49
C PHE A 245 -3.21 1.65 -14.42
N ASN A 246 -4.19 2.37 -13.87
CA ASN A 246 -4.98 3.36 -14.59
C ASN A 246 -4.86 4.75 -13.92
N PRO A 247 -3.77 5.49 -14.18
CA PRO A 247 -3.52 6.78 -13.56
C PRO A 247 -4.52 7.84 -14.03
N VAL A 248 -5.23 8.46 -13.08
CA VAL A 248 -6.17 9.55 -13.33
C VAL A 248 -5.49 10.88 -13.03
N LYS A 249 -5.39 11.76 -14.03
CA LYS A 249 -4.82 13.11 -13.83
C LYS A 249 -5.67 13.92 -12.85
N ILE A 250 -5.08 14.31 -11.73
CA ILE A 250 -5.74 15.16 -10.74
C ILE A 250 -5.74 16.59 -11.28
N ARG A 251 -6.93 17.10 -11.59
CA ARG A 251 -7.07 18.46 -12.12
C ARG A 251 -6.64 19.46 -11.06
N ARG A 252 -5.76 20.37 -11.48
CA ARG A 252 -5.44 21.55 -10.68
C ARG A 252 -6.72 22.35 -10.46
N PRO A 253 -7.13 22.62 -9.21
CA PRO A 253 -8.25 23.50 -8.95
C PRO A 253 -7.98 24.84 -9.61
N THR A 254 -8.90 25.31 -10.44
CA THR A 254 -8.88 26.71 -10.86
C THR A 254 -9.06 27.52 -9.58
N PRO A 255 -8.12 28.41 -9.20
CA PRO A 255 -8.38 29.28 -8.07
C PRO A 255 -9.72 29.97 -8.31
N PRO A 256 -10.59 30.13 -7.30
CA PRO A 256 -11.76 30.96 -7.48
C PRO A 256 -11.27 32.28 -8.05
N LEU A 257 -11.87 32.72 -9.16
CA LEU A 257 -11.70 34.07 -9.65
C LEU A 257 -11.97 34.96 -8.44
N LEU A 258 -10.91 35.52 -7.86
CA LEU A 258 -11.04 36.47 -6.77
C LEU A 258 -11.91 37.58 -7.34
N GLY A 259 -13.17 37.57 -6.91
CA GLY A 259 -14.07 38.70 -7.07
C GLY A 259 -13.36 39.90 -6.47
N ARG A 260 -13.45 40.99 -7.23
CA ARG A 260 -13.00 42.34 -6.89
C ARG A 260 -13.30 42.73 -5.45
#